data_AF-K4QVQ0-F1
#
_entry.id   AF-K4QVQ0-F1
#
_cell.length_a   1.000
_cell.length_b   1.000
_cell.length_c   1.000
_cell.angle_alpha   90.00
_cell.angle_beta   90.00
_cell.angle_gamma   90.00
#
_symmetry.space_group_name_H-M   'P 1'
#
loop_
_entity.id
_entity.type
_entity.pdbx_description
1 polymer ?
#
loop_
_entity_poly.entity_id
_entity_poly.type
_entity_poly.pdbx_seq_one_letter_code
_entity_poly.pdbx_strand_id
1 'polypeptide(L)'
;MTARGAAAPPPQEEALFGSGRAELSVTLATGYTVRTHTDGCLAQAQRFLYGDQARWFRAEVIVNNLRPQAQARLSEDPGYRAALARRAACSDKDTRCVRASGLAALRARLEPARLAEVRAAHRREITTYDQLRDRAVHRAAGLLATQPTPHQKGHTPS
;
A
#
# COMPACT_ATOMS: atom_id res chain seq x y z
N MET A 1 7.39 -50.57 -6.27
CA MET A 1 6.65 -49.36 -5.87
C MET A 1 7.50 -48.59 -4.88
N THR A 2 8.26 -47.59 -5.32
CA THR A 2 9.06 -46.74 -4.43
C THR A 2 8.17 -45.60 -3.91
N ALA A 3 8.05 -45.53 -2.59
CA ALA A 3 7.38 -44.43 -1.91
C ALA A 3 8.11 -43.13 -2.25
N ARG A 4 7.41 -42.15 -2.84
CA ARG A 4 7.89 -40.78 -2.93
C ARG A 4 8.05 -40.28 -1.50
N GLY A 5 9.29 -40.15 -1.03
CA GLY A 5 9.59 -39.48 0.23
C GLY A 5 8.95 -38.09 0.22
N ALA A 6 8.24 -37.75 1.29
CA ALA A 6 7.69 -36.41 1.46
C ALA A 6 8.87 -35.41 1.37
N ALA A 7 8.78 -34.46 0.45
CA ALA A 7 9.75 -33.38 0.37
C ALA A 7 9.79 -32.64 1.71
N ALA A 8 10.98 -32.18 2.11
CA ALA A 8 11.10 -31.31 3.28
C ALA A 8 10.20 -30.08 3.09
N PRO A 9 9.57 -29.57 4.16
CA PRO A 9 8.78 -28.36 4.07
C PRO A 9 9.63 -27.20 3.55
N PRO A 10 9.05 -26.28 2.75
CA PRO A 10 9.79 -25.13 2.26
C PRO A 10 10.31 -24.27 3.42
N PRO A 11 11.38 -23.49 3.20
CA PRO A 11 11.81 -22.45 4.13
C PRO A 11 10.63 -21.58 4.58
N GLN A 12 10.66 -21.10 5.82
CA GLN A 12 9.54 -20.33 6.39
C GLN A 12 9.20 -19.08 5.56
N GLU A 13 10.22 -18.42 5.00
CA GLU A 13 10.03 -17.26 4.12
C GLU A 13 9.26 -17.62 2.85
N GLU A 14 9.63 -18.71 2.19
CA GLU A 14 8.92 -19.23 1.02
C GLU A 14 7.49 -19.66 1.34
N ALA A 15 7.28 -20.31 2.48
CA ALA A 15 5.95 -20.68 2.94
C ALA A 15 5.08 -19.44 3.19
N LEU A 16 5.65 -18.38 3.77
CA LEU A 16 4.93 -17.16 4.13
C LEU A 16 4.65 -16.28 2.91
N PHE A 17 5.68 -16.01 2.11
CA PHE A 17 5.67 -15.01 1.03
C PHE A 17 5.45 -15.61 -0.36
N GLY A 18 5.64 -16.92 -0.54
CA GLY A 18 5.63 -17.61 -1.84
C GLY A 18 7.05 -17.99 -2.28
N SER A 19 7.16 -19.05 -3.10
CA SER A 19 8.43 -19.57 -3.65
C SER A 19 8.49 -19.53 -5.18
N GLY A 20 7.35 -19.26 -5.83
CA GLY A 20 7.24 -19.12 -7.29
C GLY A 20 7.64 -17.74 -7.82
N ARG A 21 7.55 -17.57 -9.15
CA ARG A 21 7.66 -16.23 -9.77
C ARG A 21 6.45 -15.40 -9.38
N ALA A 22 6.67 -14.16 -8.93
CA ALA A 22 5.58 -13.21 -8.72
C ALA A 22 4.77 -13.02 -10.03
N GLU A 23 3.49 -13.36 -10.01
CA GLU A 23 2.63 -13.37 -11.21
C GLU A 23 1.81 -12.09 -11.34
N LEU A 24 1.68 -11.31 -10.27
CA LEU A 24 0.96 -10.04 -10.28
C LEU A 24 1.94 -8.87 -10.28
N SER A 25 1.66 -7.87 -11.10
CA SER A 25 2.49 -6.68 -11.27
C SER A 25 1.63 -5.46 -11.57
N VAL A 26 1.98 -4.33 -10.95
CA VAL A 26 1.37 -3.02 -11.22
C VAL A 26 2.49 -2.02 -11.45
N THR A 27 2.49 -1.40 -12.63
CA THR A 27 3.39 -0.28 -12.93
C THR A 27 2.68 1.03 -12.59
N LEU A 28 3.28 1.78 -11.68
CA LEU A 28 2.78 3.07 -11.21
C LEU A 28 3.12 4.17 -12.23
N ALA A 29 2.36 5.27 -12.20
CA ALA A 29 2.65 6.45 -13.01
C ALA A 29 4.02 7.08 -12.70
N THR A 30 4.59 6.77 -11.53
CA THR A 30 5.95 7.16 -11.13
C THR A 30 7.06 6.30 -11.77
N GLY A 31 6.70 5.29 -12.57
CA GLY A 31 7.63 4.37 -13.23
C GLY A 31 8.02 3.15 -12.39
N TYR A 32 7.78 3.16 -11.08
CA TYR A 32 8.03 2.00 -10.22
C TYR A 32 7.06 0.86 -10.53
N THR A 33 7.57 -0.37 -10.46
CA THR A 33 6.74 -1.57 -10.60
C THR A 33 6.69 -2.32 -9.28
N VAL A 34 5.49 -2.51 -8.76
CA VAL A 34 5.23 -3.32 -7.56
C VAL A 34 4.79 -4.71 -8.01
N ARG A 35 5.36 -5.76 -7.39
CA ARG A 35 5.06 -7.15 -7.71
C ARG A 35 4.65 -7.90 -6.45
N THR A 36 3.83 -8.93 -6.61
CA THR A 36 3.51 -9.84 -5.51
C THR A 36 3.33 -11.28 -6.00
N HIS A 37 3.57 -12.22 -5.09
CA HIS A 37 3.38 -13.64 -5.28
C HIS A 37 1.89 -14.01 -5.20
N THR A 38 1.48 -14.98 -6.00
CA THR A 38 0.13 -15.57 -5.98
C THR A 38 0.09 -16.86 -5.14
N ASP A 39 1.22 -17.29 -4.60
CA ASP A 39 1.40 -18.44 -3.71
C ASP A 39 1.85 -18.03 -2.30
N GLY A 40 1.99 -19.01 -1.40
CA GLY A 40 2.30 -18.79 0.00
C GLY A 40 1.09 -18.40 0.87
N CYS A 41 1.32 -18.38 2.19
CA CYS A 41 0.30 -18.13 3.21
C CYS A 41 -0.34 -16.75 3.07
N LEU A 42 0.43 -15.70 2.75
CA LEU A 42 -0.12 -14.35 2.60
C LEU A 42 -1.05 -14.25 1.40
N ALA A 43 -0.69 -14.82 0.25
CA ALA A 43 -1.55 -14.83 -0.93
C ALA A 43 -2.85 -15.62 -0.68
N GLN A 44 -2.76 -16.74 0.04
CA GLN A 44 -3.93 -17.50 0.45
C GLN A 44 -4.84 -16.70 1.39
N ALA A 45 -4.29 -16.03 2.40
CA ALA A 45 -5.04 -15.18 3.30
C ALA A 45 -5.71 -14.01 2.55
N GLN A 46 -5.00 -13.39 1.61
CA GLN A 46 -5.57 -12.34 0.76
C GLN A 46 -6.75 -12.84 -0.08
N ARG A 47 -6.65 -14.04 -0.69
CA ARG A 47 -7.79 -14.65 -1.39
C ARG A 47 -8.93 -14.97 -0.45
N PHE A 48 -8.65 -15.44 0.75
CA PHE A 48 -9.70 -15.71 1.74
C PHE A 48 -10.44 -14.42 2.13
N LEU A 49 -9.73 -13.34 2.44
CA LEU A 49 -10.34 -12.08 2.88
C LEU A 49 -10.94 -11.29 1.70
N TYR A 50 -10.14 -11.02 0.69
CA TYR A 50 -10.46 -10.12 -0.43
C TYR A 50 -10.89 -10.84 -1.71
N GLY A 51 -10.76 -12.17 -1.80
CA GLY A 51 -11.28 -13.01 -2.90
C GLY A 51 -10.39 -12.93 -4.12
N ASP A 52 -10.74 -12.02 -5.02
CA ASP A 52 -9.93 -11.78 -6.21
C ASP A 52 -8.65 -11.04 -5.79
N GLN A 53 -7.56 -11.80 -5.66
CA GLN A 53 -6.26 -11.28 -5.26
C GLN A 53 -5.73 -10.25 -6.27
N ALA A 54 -5.95 -10.47 -7.57
CA ALA A 54 -5.47 -9.56 -8.61
C ALA A 54 -6.19 -8.20 -8.51
N ARG A 55 -7.50 -8.23 -8.31
CA ARG A 55 -8.32 -7.03 -8.10
C ARG A 55 -7.96 -6.30 -6.80
N TRP A 56 -7.76 -7.05 -5.71
CA TRP A 56 -7.28 -6.50 -4.44
C TRP A 56 -5.91 -5.82 -4.59
N PHE A 57 -4.92 -6.56 -5.12
CA PHE A 57 -3.56 -6.08 -5.29
C PHE A 57 -3.50 -4.79 -6.11
N ARG A 58 -4.22 -4.75 -7.24
CA ARG A 58 -4.28 -3.55 -8.08
C ARG A 58 -4.84 -2.35 -7.30
N ALA A 59 -5.97 -2.52 -6.62
CA ALA A 59 -6.62 -1.45 -5.89
C ALA A 59 -5.75 -0.96 -4.71
N GLU A 60 -5.19 -1.88 -3.93
CA GLU A 60 -4.30 -1.58 -2.80
C GLU A 60 -3.05 -0.82 -3.25
N VAL A 61 -2.35 -1.33 -4.27
CA VAL A 61 -1.13 -0.68 -4.77
C VAL A 61 -1.42 0.73 -5.25
N ILE A 62 -2.52 0.94 -6.00
CA ILE A 62 -2.87 2.27 -6.51
C ILE A 62 -3.25 3.21 -5.36
N VAL A 63 -4.10 2.78 -4.43
CA VAL A 63 -4.56 3.61 -3.30
C VAL A 63 -3.40 4.01 -2.38
N ASN A 64 -2.49 3.07 -2.09
CA ASN A 64 -1.33 3.35 -1.25
C ASN A 64 -0.31 4.30 -1.93
N ASN A 65 -0.40 4.49 -3.24
CA ASN A 65 0.52 5.33 -4.02
C ASN A 65 -0.08 6.64 -4.55
N LEU A 66 -1.32 7.01 -4.17
CA LEU A 66 -1.94 8.26 -4.62
C LEU A 66 -1.13 9.51 -4.20
N ARG A 67 -0.59 9.52 -2.99
CA ARG A 67 0.26 10.63 -2.50
C ARG A 67 1.59 10.73 -3.25
N PRO A 68 2.39 9.64 -3.38
CA PRO A 68 3.57 9.64 -4.25
C PRO A 68 3.28 10.12 -5.68
N GLN A 69 2.18 9.68 -6.28
CA GLN A 69 1.79 10.13 -7.62
C GLN A 69 1.45 11.63 -7.66
N ALA A 70 0.75 12.15 -6.66
CA ALA A 70 0.47 13.59 -6.56
C ALA A 70 1.75 14.42 -6.39
N GLN A 71 2.73 13.90 -5.63
CA GLN A 71 4.04 14.54 -5.48
C GLN A 71 4.84 14.53 -6.78
N ALA A 72 4.77 13.46 -7.58
CA ALA A 72 5.39 13.42 -8.91
C ALA A 72 4.77 14.49 -9.83
N ARG A 73 3.44 14.63 -9.86
CA ARG A 73 2.79 15.71 -10.63
C ARG A 73 3.17 17.10 -10.13
N LEU A 74 3.33 17.27 -8.81
CA LEU A 74 3.78 18.53 -8.23
C LEU A 74 5.24 18.83 -8.61
N SER A 75 6.12 17.83 -8.63
CA SER A 75 7.52 18.02 -9.00
C SER A 75 7.70 18.35 -10.49
N GLU A 76 6.69 18.07 -11.32
CA GLU A 76 6.62 18.48 -12.73
C GLU A 76 6.17 19.94 -12.94
N ASP A 77 5.56 20.58 -11.93
CA ASP A 77 5.05 21.94 -12.03
C ASP A 77 6.20 22.97 -12.15
N PRO A 78 6.28 23.77 -13.23
CA PRO A 78 7.36 24.73 -13.43
C PRO A 78 7.45 25.80 -12.34
N GLY A 79 6.31 26.26 -11.83
CA GLY A 79 6.25 27.25 -10.75
C GLY A 79 6.77 26.67 -9.44
N TYR A 80 6.43 25.40 -9.16
CA TYR A 80 6.97 24.66 -8.03
C TYR A 80 8.49 24.45 -8.13
N ARG A 81 9.00 24.04 -9.30
CA ARG A 81 10.45 23.89 -9.55
C ARG A 81 11.19 25.21 -9.35
N ALA A 82 10.65 26.31 -9.87
CA ALA A 82 11.24 27.64 -9.68
C ALA A 82 11.27 28.06 -8.20
N ALA A 83 10.22 27.75 -7.43
CA ALA A 83 10.18 28.03 -6.00
C ALA A 83 11.16 27.18 -5.18
N LEU A 84 11.34 25.91 -5.57
CA LEU A 84 12.38 25.04 -5.00
C LEU A 84 13.77 25.63 -5.25
N ALA A 85 14.07 26.08 -6.47
CA ALA A 85 15.35 26.72 -6.79
C ALA A 85 15.59 27.99 -5.95
N ARG A 86 14.58 28.86 -5.82
CA ARG A 86 14.67 30.04 -4.93
C ARG A 86 14.90 29.64 -3.47
N ARG A 87 14.23 28.59 -2.97
CA ARG A 87 14.41 28.10 -1.60
C ARG A 87 15.81 27.53 -1.37
N ALA A 88 16.37 26.83 -2.35
CA ALA A 88 17.71 26.23 -2.27
C ALA A 88 18.82 27.29 -2.22
N ALA A 89 18.58 28.50 -2.75
CA ALA A 89 19.50 29.62 -2.63
C ALA A 89 19.48 30.30 -1.24
N CYS A 90 18.52 29.97 -0.37
CA CYS A 90 18.40 30.54 0.97
C CYS A 90 19.14 29.70 2.03
N SER A 91 19.78 30.35 3.00
CA SER A 91 20.15 29.71 4.27
C SER A 91 18.89 29.33 5.06
N ASP A 92 18.87 28.15 5.67
CA ASP A 92 17.74 27.69 6.50
C ASP A 92 17.47 28.60 7.71
N LYS A 93 18.50 29.30 8.19
CA LYS A 93 18.35 30.27 9.30
C LYS A 93 17.72 31.59 8.84
N ASP A 94 17.73 31.89 7.55
CA ASP A 94 17.14 33.10 6.99
C ASP A 94 15.64 32.89 6.70
N THR A 95 14.83 33.01 7.74
CA THR A 95 13.37 32.85 7.66
C THR A 95 12.71 33.84 6.70
N ARG A 96 13.31 35.02 6.44
CA ARG A 96 12.80 35.99 5.48
C ARG A 96 13.01 35.50 4.07
N CYS A 97 14.22 35.07 3.72
CA CYS A 97 14.52 34.47 2.41
C CYS A 97 13.65 33.23 2.17
N VAL A 98 13.54 32.34 3.17
CA VAL A 98 12.71 31.14 3.09
C VAL A 98 11.25 31.46 2.79
N ARG A 99 10.65 32.46 3.45
CA ARG A 99 9.28 32.91 3.13
C ARG A 99 9.19 33.54 1.74
N ALA A 100 10.13 34.41 1.38
CA ALA A 100 10.18 35.09 0.08
C ALA A 100 10.36 34.12 -1.10
N SER A 101 10.91 32.93 -0.89
CA SER A 101 10.97 31.87 -1.91
C SER A 101 9.58 31.50 -2.45
N GLY A 102 8.52 31.68 -1.65
CA GLY A 102 7.14 31.35 -1.98
C GLY A 102 6.83 29.85 -1.98
N LEU A 103 7.80 29.00 -1.65
CA LEU A 103 7.65 27.54 -1.71
C LEU A 103 6.52 27.04 -0.81
N ALA A 104 6.45 27.53 0.44
CA ALA A 104 5.43 27.10 1.39
C ALA A 104 4.00 27.44 0.91
N ALA A 105 3.79 28.65 0.38
CA ALA A 105 2.50 29.07 -0.16
C ALA A 105 2.10 28.24 -1.38
N LEU A 106 3.06 27.92 -2.26
CA LEU A 106 2.81 27.04 -3.40
C LEU A 106 2.46 25.62 -2.98
N ARG A 107 3.17 25.03 -2.00
CA ARG A 107 2.85 23.70 -1.46
C ARG A 107 1.44 23.66 -0.89
N ALA A 108 1.10 24.62 -0.04
CA ALA A 108 -0.21 24.71 0.60
C ALA A 108 -1.36 24.76 -0.42
N ARG A 109 -1.14 25.40 -1.58
CA ARG A 109 -2.14 25.48 -2.66
C ARG A 109 -2.15 24.24 -3.55
N LEU A 110 -0.99 23.78 -3.99
CA LEU A 110 -0.88 22.77 -5.05
C LEU A 110 -0.94 21.34 -4.53
N GLU A 111 -0.38 21.03 -3.37
CA GLU A 111 -0.42 19.66 -2.81
C GLU A 111 -1.86 19.10 -2.69
N PRO A 112 -2.84 19.81 -2.07
CA PRO A 112 -4.21 19.30 -2.01
C PRO A 112 -4.87 19.20 -3.38
N ALA A 113 -4.60 20.16 -4.30
CA ALA A 113 -5.14 20.14 -5.66
C ALA A 113 -4.65 18.92 -6.45
N ARG A 114 -3.33 18.64 -6.42
CA ARG A 114 -2.76 17.47 -7.09
C ARG A 114 -3.28 16.16 -6.50
N LEU A 115 -3.44 16.09 -5.17
CA LEU A 115 -4.04 14.91 -4.54
C LEU A 115 -5.49 14.72 -4.97
N ALA A 116 -6.29 15.79 -5.03
CA ALA A 116 -7.67 15.72 -5.49
C ALA A 116 -7.78 15.25 -6.95
N GLU A 117 -6.93 15.77 -7.83
CA GLU A 117 -6.84 15.32 -9.24
C GLU A 117 -6.48 13.84 -9.34
N VAL A 118 -5.51 13.36 -8.57
CA VAL A 118 -5.10 11.96 -8.55
C VAL A 118 -6.21 11.06 -8.00
N ARG A 119 -6.89 11.48 -6.92
CA ARG A 119 -8.05 10.74 -6.38
C ARG A 119 -9.21 10.68 -7.37
N ALA A 120 -9.50 11.78 -8.06
CA ALA A 120 -10.54 11.82 -9.08
C ALA A 120 -10.23 10.87 -10.25
N ALA A 121 -8.97 10.85 -10.70
CA ALA A 121 -8.51 9.94 -11.75
C ALA A 121 -8.63 8.45 -11.35
N HIS A 122 -8.40 8.13 -10.07
CA HIS A 122 -8.45 6.76 -9.52
C HIS A 122 -9.70 6.46 -8.70
N ARG A 123 -10.81 7.15 -8.97
CA ARG A 123 -12.06 6.97 -8.21
C ARG A 123 -12.56 5.52 -8.19
N ARG A 124 -12.34 4.77 -9.29
CA ARG A 124 -12.78 3.38 -9.45
C ARG A 124 -11.98 2.44 -8.56
N GLU A 125 -10.67 2.63 -8.52
CA GLU A 125 -9.74 1.90 -7.68
C GLU A 125 -10.01 2.18 -6.20
N ILE A 126 -10.26 3.44 -5.83
CA ILE A 126 -10.65 3.81 -4.46
C ILE A 126 -11.95 3.10 -4.06
N THR A 127 -13.00 3.19 -4.88
CA THR A 127 -14.27 2.49 -4.61
C THR A 127 -14.07 0.98 -4.49
N THR A 128 -13.25 0.38 -5.35
CA THR A 128 -12.94 -1.04 -5.29
C THR A 128 -12.18 -1.43 -4.02
N TYR A 129 -11.22 -0.60 -3.61
CA TYR A 129 -10.45 -0.80 -2.38
C TYR A 129 -11.37 -0.81 -1.16
N ASP A 130 -12.24 0.19 -1.04
CA ASP A 130 -13.19 0.31 0.07
C ASP A 130 -14.13 -0.90 0.12
N GLN A 131 -14.75 -1.26 -1.01
CA GLN A 131 -15.63 -2.43 -1.13
C GLN A 131 -14.94 -3.74 -0.70
N LEU A 132 -13.70 -3.95 -1.14
CA LEU A 132 -12.95 -5.16 -0.80
C LEU A 132 -12.55 -5.18 0.67
N ARG A 133 -12.20 -4.03 1.25
CA ARG A 133 -11.90 -3.91 2.68
C ARG A 133 -13.11 -4.17 3.55
N ASP A 134 -14.26 -3.60 3.23
CA ASP A 134 -15.50 -3.83 3.97
C ASP A 134 -15.85 -5.32 3.98
N ARG A 135 -15.74 -5.97 2.81
CA ARG A 135 -15.96 -7.41 2.70
C ARG A 135 -14.96 -8.23 3.52
N ALA A 136 -13.68 -7.84 3.51
CA ALA A 136 -12.65 -8.51 4.30
C ALA A 136 -12.91 -8.37 5.80
N VAL A 137 -13.33 -7.20 6.27
CA VAL A 137 -13.72 -6.96 7.66
C VAL A 137 -14.88 -7.86 8.06
N HIS A 138 -15.93 -7.97 7.25
CA HIS A 138 -17.04 -8.88 7.52
C HIS A 138 -16.61 -10.35 7.60
N ARG A 139 -15.73 -10.80 6.69
CA ARG A 139 -15.18 -12.17 6.74
C ARG A 139 -14.32 -12.42 7.97
N ALA A 140 -13.48 -11.45 8.33
CA ALA A 140 -12.65 -11.53 9.53
C ALA A 140 -13.50 -11.60 10.81
N ALA A 141 -14.56 -10.79 10.89
CA ALA A 141 -15.50 -10.84 12.01
C ALA A 141 -16.19 -12.21 12.14
N GLY A 142 -16.60 -12.81 11.02
CA GLY A 142 -17.15 -14.17 10.99
C GLY A 142 -16.18 -15.22 11.52
N LEU A 143 -14.90 -15.16 11.10
CA LEU A 143 -13.86 -16.06 11.61
C LEU A 143 -13.69 -15.93 13.13
N LEU A 144 -13.57 -14.70 13.62
CA LEU A 144 -13.37 -14.42 15.05
C LEU A 144 -14.58 -14.86 15.89
N ALA A 145 -15.80 -14.71 15.36
CA ALA A 145 -17.02 -15.15 16.05
C ALA A 145 -17.14 -16.68 16.16
N THR A 146 -16.57 -17.42 15.20
CA THR A 146 -16.55 -18.89 15.20
C THR A 146 -15.40 -19.49 16.01
N GLN A 147 -14.42 -18.68 16.42
CA GLN A 147 -13.32 -19.17 17.24
C GLN A 147 -13.81 -19.34 18.69
N PRO A 148 -13.62 -20.53 19.30
CA PRO A 148 -13.84 -20.68 20.73
C PRO A 148 -12.96 -19.65 21.46
N THR A 149 -13.54 -18.93 22.41
CA THR A 149 -12.75 -18.07 23.30
C THR A 149 -11.61 -18.89 23.89
N PRO A 150 -10.34 -18.43 23.85
CA PRO A 150 -9.25 -19.15 24.48
C PRO A 150 -9.64 -19.44 25.93
N HIS A 151 -9.72 -20.73 26.30
CA HIS A 151 -9.93 -21.11 27.69
C HIS A 151 -8.90 -20.37 28.54
N GLN A 152 -9.36 -19.54 29.48
CA GLN A 152 -8.50 -19.08 30.56
C GLN A 152 -7.87 -20.33 31.18
N LYS A 153 -6.54 -20.46 31.11
CA LYS A 153 -5.82 -21.51 31.83
C LYS A 153 -6.24 -21.38 33.30
N GLY A 154 -7.00 -22.37 33.78
CA GLY A 154 -7.41 -22.45 35.16
C GLY A 154 -6.19 -22.30 36.05
N HIS A 155 -6.23 -21.31 36.93
CA HIS A 155 -5.26 -21.15 37.99
C HIS A 155 -5.54 -22.28 38.99
N THR A 156 -4.73 -23.34 38.97
CA THR A 156 -4.74 -24.34 40.05
C THR A 156 -3.99 -23.73 41.23
N PRO A 157 -4.62 -23.45 42.38
CA PRO A 157 -3.91 -23.08 43.58
C PRO A 157 -3.25 -24.32 44.18
N SER A 158 -1.97 -24.20 44.54
CA SER A 158 -1.23 -25.16 45.36
C SER A 158 -1.72 -25.19 46.81
#